data_AF-A0AA88E2X7-F1
#
_entry.id   AF-A0AA88E2X7-F1
#
_cell.length_a   1.000
_cell.length_b   1.000
_cell.length_c   1.000
_cell.angle_alpha   90.00
_cell.angle_beta   90.00
_cell.angle_gamma   90.00
#
_symmetry.space_group_name_H-M   'P 1'
#
loop_
_entity.id
_entity.type
_entity.pdbx_description
1 polymer ?
#
loop_
_entity_poly.entity_id
_entity_poly.type
_entity_poly.pdbx_seq_one_letter_code
_entity_poly.pdbx_strand_id
1 'polypeptide(L)'
;MCLAASKHGWPYCRPVIVVDGSTLKVRFGGMLLAACDHDANGFIFPLAFANLVCPDVAFGICVQHLAANLKTRYKDFKGPLNTYFDGASRSYLLKKLIRTNFSLGLTITPRPADQFEYAVTNNATQIWIVDMSERTCTCRQFQVD
;
A
#
# COMPACT_ATOMS: atom_id res chain seq x y z
N MET A 1 25.72 2.02 6.63
CA MET A 1 24.88 1.17 5.74
C MET A 1 25.58 1.00 4.41
N CYS A 2 25.76 -0.22 3.92
CA CYS A 2 26.45 -0.48 2.66
C CYS A 2 25.44 -0.57 1.52
N LEU A 3 25.16 0.55 0.86
CA LEU A 3 24.13 0.65 -0.19
C LEU A 3 24.36 -0.33 -1.35
N ALA A 4 25.61 -0.61 -1.69
CA ALA A 4 25.99 -1.58 -2.71
C ALA A 4 25.58 -3.01 -2.33
N ALA A 5 25.72 -3.39 -1.05
CA ALA A 5 25.27 -4.69 -0.54
C ALA A 5 23.75 -4.76 -0.48
N SER A 6 23.07 -3.69 -0.05
CA SER A 6 21.61 -3.60 -0.07
C SER A 6 21.05 -3.80 -1.48
N LYS A 7 21.66 -3.15 -2.49
CA LYS A 7 21.26 -3.29 -3.89
C LYS A 7 21.41 -4.73 -4.42
N HIS A 8 22.49 -5.43 -4.05
CA HIS A 8 22.71 -6.81 -4.47
C HIS A 8 21.86 -7.83 -3.69
N GLY A 9 21.52 -7.53 -2.43
CA GLY A 9 20.72 -8.41 -1.58
C GLY A 9 19.21 -8.31 -1.79
N TRP A 10 18.71 -7.18 -2.31
CA TRP A 10 17.27 -6.96 -2.53
C TRP A 10 16.59 -8.04 -3.39
N PRO A 11 17.16 -8.52 -4.52
CA PRO A 11 16.52 -9.59 -5.30
C PRO A 11 16.22 -10.89 -4.51
N TYR A 12 16.86 -11.08 -3.36
CA TYR A 12 16.68 -12.23 -2.47
C TYR A 12 15.76 -11.96 -1.26
N CYS A 13 15.23 -10.74 -1.14
CA CYS A 13 14.26 -10.36 -0.12
C CYS A 13 12.83 -10.72 -0.56
N ARG A 14 11.90 -10.71 0.39
CA ARG A 14 10.48 -10.92 0.11
C ARG A 14 9.94 -9.70 -0.66
N PRO A 15 8.85 -9.82 -1.43
CA PRO A 15 8.29 -8.67 -2.15
C PRO A 15 7.45 -7.78 -1.20
N VAL A 16 8.02 -7.36 -0.06
CA VAL A 16 7.31 -6.59 0.98
C VAL A 16 8.17 -5.43 1.47
N ILE A 17 7.83 -4.22 1.06
CA ILE A 17 8.51 -3.00 1.55
C ILE A 17 7.74 -2.43 2.74
N VAL A 18 8.43 -2.30 3.87
CA VAL A 18 7.95 -1.62 5.08
C VAL A 18 8.61 -0.25 5.15
N VAL A 19 7.80 0.79 5.29
CA VAL A 19 8.28 2.15 5.55
C VAL A 19 7.92 2.52 6.98
N ASP A 20 8.92 2.85 7.77
CA ASP A 20 8.74 3.38 9.12
C ASP A 20 9.30 4.80 9.22
N GLY A 21 8.67 5.61 10.07
CA GLY A 21 8.95 7.04 10.17
C GLY A 21 9.10 7.47 11.62
N SER A 22 10.24 8.07 11.96
CA SER A 22 10.48 8.65 13.27
C SER A 22 10.57 10.17 13.20
N THR A 23 9.77 10.86 14.01
CA THR A 23 9.81 12.32 14.11
C THR A 23 11.11 12.77 14.77
N LEU A 24 11.87 13.64 14.11
CA LEU A 24 13.11 14.19 14.63
C LEU A 24 12.82 15.43 15.49
N LYS A 25 13.32 15.42 16.73
CA LYS A 25 13.36 16.61 17.59
C LYS A 25 14.63 17.42 17.34
N VAL A 26 14.82 17.89 16.11
CA VAL A 26 15.95 18.76 15.72
C VAL A 26 15.47 20.18 15.43
N ARG A 27 16.41 21.14 15.38
CA ARG A 27 16.14 22.59 15.27
C ARG A 27 15.23 22.98 14.09
N PHE A 28 15.16 22.15 13.05
CA PHE A 28 14.35 22.36 11.84
C PHE A 28 13.17 21.38 11.69
N GLY A 29 12.85 20.59 12.73
CA GLY A 29 11.84 19.54 12.66
C GLY A 29 12.16 18.47 11.61
N GLY A 30 11.15 17.69 11.21
CA GLY A 30 11.24 16.70 10.13
C GLY A 30 10.96 15.26 10.58
N MET A 31 10.83 14.38 9.60
CA MET A 31 10.63 12.94 9.80
C MET A 31 11.76 12.17 9.11
N LEU A 32 12.46 11.33 9.88
CA LEU A 32 13.37 10.34 9.32
C LEU A 32 12.55 9.14 8.88
N LEU A 33 12.45 8.93 7.57
CA LEU A 33 11.85 7.76 6.97
C LEU A 33 12.92 6.71 6.71
N ALA A 34 12.64 5.47 7.08
CA ALA A 34 13.42 4.29 6.76
C ALA A 34 12.54 3.33 5.95
N ALA A 35 12.99 2.98 4.74
CA ALA A 35 12.43 1.91 3.96
C ALA A 35 13.25 0.64 4.19
N CYS A 36 12.60 -0.42 4.62
CA CYS A 36 13.17 -1.72 4.89
C CYS A 36 12.36 -2.80 4.17
N ASP A 37 13.03 -3.89 3.82
CA ASP A 37 12.43 -5.14 3.37
C ASP A 37 12.59 -6.20 4.47
N HIS A 38 12.03 -7.39 4.25
CA HIS A 38 12.38 -8.59 4.99
C HIS A 38 13.19 -9.53 4.10
N ASP A 39 14.35 -9.96 4.59
CA ASP A 39 15.10 -11.01 3.91
C ASP A 39 14.35 -12.36 3.93
N ALA A 40 14.90 -13.37 3.26
CA ALA A 40 14.31 -14.70 3.23
C ALA A 40 14.09 -15.30 4.65
N ASN A 41 14.95 -14.93 5.60
CA ASN A 41 14.94 -15.35 7.00
C ASN A 41 14.00 -14.50 7.88
N GLY A 42 13.34 -13.49 7.32
CA GLY A 42 12.44 -12.60 8.04
C GLY A 42 13.12 -11.48 8.81
N PHE A 43 14.44 -11.31 8.68
CA PHE A 43 15.16 -10.18 9.27
C PHE A 43 14.96 -8.90 8.47
N ILE A 44 15.03 -7.77 9.17
CA ILE A 44 14.89 -6.44 8.57
C ILE A 44 16.11 -6.18 7.68
N PHE A 45 15.85 -5.94 6.40
CA PHE A 45 16.85 -5.64 5.39
C PHE A 45 16.73 -4.16 4.97
N PRO A 46 17.68 -3.28 5.31
CA PRO A 46 17.54 -1.86 5.04
C PRO A 46 17.75 -1.52 3.56
N LEU A 47 16.82 -0.77 2.98
CA LEU A 47 16.84 -0.34 1.58
C LEU A 47 17.26 1.13 1.42
N ALA A 48 16.59 2.04 2.13
CA ALA A 48 16.81 3.47 1.97
C ALA A 48 16.42 4.29 3.20
N PHE A 49 17.01 5.48 3.33
CA PHE A 49 16.70 6.46 4.38
C PHE A 49 16.49 7.81 3.73
N ALA A 50 15.48 8.54 4.20
CA ALA A 50 15.20 9.89 3.74
C ALA A 50 14.82 10.77 4.91
N ASN A 51 15.35 11.98 4.96
CA ASN A 51 14.80 13.04 5.80
C ASN A 51 13.75 13.79 5.00
N LEU A 52 12.50 13.73 5.47
CA LEU A 52 11.40 14.45 4.88
C LEU A 52 11.14 15.72 5.70
N VAL A 53 11.32 16.88 5.08
CA VAL A 53 10.85 18.17 5.59
C VAL A 53 9.79 18.68 4.63
N CYS A 54 8.57 18.21 4.85
CA CYS A 54 7.40 18.61 4.06
C CYS A 54 6.33 19.17 5.01
N PRO A 55 6.22 20.50 5.14
CA PRO A 55 5.21 21.11 6.00
C PRO A 55 3.77 20.87 5.51
N ASP A 56 3.56 20.67 4.21
CA ASP A 56 2.23 20.64 3.57
C ASP A 56 1.80 19.26 3.01
N VAL A 57 2.59 18.20 3.24
CA VAL A 57 2.24 16.86 2.74
C VAL A 57 1.37 16.13 3.76
N ALA A 58 0.22 15.64 3.29
CA ALA A 58 -0.63 14.75 4.07
C ALA A 58 0.17 13.50 4.47
N PHE A 59 0.46 13.36 5.76
CA PHE A 59 1.17 12.20 6.30
C PHE A 59 0.17 11.09 6.64
N GLY A 60 0.49 9.87 6.21
CA GLY A 60 -0.25 8.66 6.59
C GLY A 60 0.42 7.99 7.79
N ILE A 61 -0.37 7.45 8.70
CA ILE A 61 0.14 6.60 9.78
C ILE A 61 -0.08 5.15 9.37
N CYS A 62 0.94 4.31 9.49
CA CYS A 62 0.78 2.87 9.32
C CYS A 62 -0.25 2.36 10.35
N VAL A 63 -1.38 1.84 9.87
CA VAL A 63 -2.47 1.34 10.72
C VAL A 63 -1.98 0.21 11.64
N GLN A 64 -1.07 -0.64 11.15
CA GLN A 64 -0.49 -1.73 11.94
C GLN A 64 0.41 -1.22 13.07
N HIS A 65 1.31 -0.28 12.78
CA HIS A 65 2.15 0.34 13.81
C HIS A 65 1.32 1.18 14.79
N LEU A 66 0.28 1.87 14.32
CA LEU A 66 -0.65 2.59 15.18
C LEU A 66 -1.40 1.62 16.10
N ALA A 67 -1.91 0.50 15.58
CA ALA A 67 -2.55 -0.53 16.38
C ALA A 67 -1.56 -1.13 17.41
N ALA A 68 -0.32 -1.41 17.01
CA ALA A 68 0.71 -1.92 17.92
C ALA A 68 1.03 -0.92 19.03
N ASN A 69 1.16 0.37 18.69
CA ASN A 69 1.37 1.46 19.65
C ASN A 69 0.17 1.64 20.58
N LEU A 70 -1.06 1.47 20.08
CA LEU A 70 -2.26 1.52 20.92
C LEU A 70 -2.33 0.32 21.86
N LYS A 71 -1.97 -0.89 21.41
CA LYS A 71 -1.88 -2.10 22.24
C LYS A 71 -0.87 -1.98 23.37
N THR A 72 0.29 -1.37 23.11
CA THR A 72 1.33 -1.19 24.14
C THR A 72 0.95 -0.11 25.14
N ARG A 73 0.27 0.95 24.70
CA ARG A 73 -0.06 2.12 25.54
C ARG A 73 -1.38 1.98 26.30
N TYR A 74 -2.35 1.26 25.76
CA TYR A 74 -3.69 1.08 26.34
C TYR A 74 -3.98 -0.41 26.53
N LYS A 75 -4.00 -0.86 27.80
CA LYS A 75 -4.23 -2.27 28.15
C LYS A 75 -5.60 -2.78 27.72
N ASP A 76 -6.59 -1.88 27.62
CA ASP A 76 -7.96 -2.13 27.19
C ASP A 76 -8.15 -2.04 25.66
N PHE A 77 -7.06 -1.81 24.91
CA PHE A 77 -7.06 -1.96 23.45
C PHE A 77 -7.08 -3.46 23.08
N LYS A 78 -8.13 -4.14 23.53
CA LYS A 78 -8.46 -5.54 23.32
C LYS A 78 -9.96 -5.64 23.12
N GLY A 79 -10.43 -6.67 22.41
CA GLY A 79 -11.86 -6.86 22.17
C GLY A 79 -12.48 -5.74 21.31
N PRO A 80 -13.60 -5.12 21.74
CA PRO A 80 -14.42 -4.25 20.88
C PRO A 80 -13.68 -3.00 20.38
N LEU A 81 -12.76 -2.44 21.18
CA LEU A 81 -12.00 -1.25 20.78
C LEU A 81 -11.09 -1.52 19.57
N ASN A 82 -10.44 -2.69 19.54
CA ASN A 82 -9.63 -3.11 18.39
C ASN A 82 -10.52 -3.34 17.16
N THR A 83 -11.72 -3.92 17.34
CA THR A 83 -12.65 -4.11 16.21
C THR A 83 -13.16 -2.80 15.63
N TYR A 84 -13.42 -1.78 16.45
CA TYR A 84 -13.81 -0.45 15.97
C TYR A 84 -12.65 0.23 15.23
N PHE A 85 -11.43 0.11 15.75
CA PHE A 85 -10.24 0.62 15.08
C PHE A 85 -10.01 -0.06 13.72
N ASP A 86 -10.15 -1.39 13.65
CA ASP A 86 -10.05 -2.16 12.41
C ASP A 86 -11.17 -1.79 11.42
N GLY A 87 -12.40 -1.60 11.90
CA GLY A 87 -13.53 -1.15 11.09
C GLY A 87 -13.36 0.26 10.52
N ALA A 88 -12.87 1.19 11.34
CA ALA A 88 -12.60 2.57 10.93
C ALA A 88 -11.46 2.63 9.91
N SER A 89 -10.36 1.92 10.16
CA SER A 89 -9.22 1.88 9.24
C SER A 89 -9.58 1.26 7.89
N ARG A 90 -10.34 0.16 7.87
CA ARG A 90 -10.87 -0.44 6.64
C ARG A 90 -11.80 0.49 5.89
N SER A 91 -12.69 1.21 6.58
CA SER A 91 -13.59 2.19 5.95
C SER A 91 -12.83 3.31 5.23
N TYR A 92 -11.76 3.83 5.85
CA TYR A 92 -10.89 4.82 5.22
C TYR A 92 -10.16 4.27 3.99
N LEU A 93 -9.67 3.03 4.04
CA LEU A 93 -9.07 2.35 2.88
C LEU A 93 -10.10 2.13 1.76
N LEU A 94 -11.29 1.61 2.09
CA LEU A 94 -12.38 1.38 1.13
C LEU A 94 -12.79 2.67 0.45
N LYS A 95 -12.95 3.77 1.20
CA LYS A 95 -13.29 5.08 0.62
C LYS A 95 -12.21 5.56 -0.35
N LYS A 96 -10.93 5.33 -0.04
CA LYS A 96 -9.82 5.68 -0.92
C LYS A 96 -9.80 4.81 -2.18
N LEU A 97 -10.03 3.50 -2.03
CA LEU A 97 -10.07 2.52 -3.11
C LEU A 97 -11.26 2.75 -4.05
N ILE A 98 -12.45 2.99 -3.49
CA ILE A 98 -13.65 3.38 -4.25
C ILE A 98 -13.40 4.67 -5.02
N ARG A 99 -12.78 5.69 -4.41
CA ARG A 99 -12.48 6.95 -5.10
C ARG A 99 -11.51 6.74 -6.26
N THR A 100 -10.46 5.95 -6.06
CA THR A 100 -9.51 5.60 -7.12
C THR A 100 -10.18 4.79 -8.23
N ASN A 101 -10.99 3.80 -7.89
CA ASN A 101 -11.72 2.98 -8.87
C ASN A 101 -12.73 3.82 -9.65
N PHE A 102 -13.41 4.78 -9.02
CA PHE A 102 -14.29 5.71 -9.70
C PHE A 102 -13.51 6.60 -10.68
N SER A 103 -12.39 7.18 -10.27
CA SER A 103 -11.53 7.96 -11.16
C SER A 103 -10.99 7.14 -12.32
N LEU A 104 -10.56 5.89 -12.07
CA LEU A 104 -10.13 4.97 -13.14
C LEU A 104 -11.28 4.61 -14.07
N GLY A 105 -12.47 4.35 -13.52
CA GLY A 105 -13.71 4.06 -14.25
C GLY A 105 -14.12 5.17 -15.22
N LEU A 106 -13.78 6.43 -14.92
CA LEU A 106 -14.00 7.56 -15.82
C LEU A 106 -13.00 7.62 -16.97
N THR A 107 -11.84 6.97 -16.85
CA THR A 107 -10.77 6.97 -17.86
C THR A 107 -10.75 5.72 -18.74
N ILE A 108 -11.39 4.64 -18.29
CA ILE A 108 -11.42 3.36 -18.99
C ILE A 108 -12.77 3.16 -19.68
N THR A 109 -12.74 2.74 -20.94
CA THR A 109 -13.95 2.43 -21.71
C THR A 109 -14.02 0.93 -21.97
N PRO A 110 -15.02 0.21 -21.43
CA PRO A 110 -15.25 -1.20 -21.75
C PRO A 110 -15.94 -1.31 -23.12
N ARG A 111 -15.44 -2.22 -23.96
CA ARG A 111 -16.06 -2.63 -25.21
C ARG A 111 -16.35 -4.13 -25.15
N PRO A 112 -17.57 -4.57 -25.49
CA PRO A 112 -17.85 -5.99 -25.54
C PRO A 112 -16.99 -6.66 -26.62
N ALA A 113 -16.30 -7.74 -26.26
CA ALA A 113 -15.57 -8.59 -27.18
C ALA A 113 -16.36 -9.87 -27.48
N ASP A 114 -17.03 -10.42 -26.45
CA ASP A 114 -17.96 -11.55 -26.54
C ASP A 114 -19.03 -11.47 -25.42
N GLN A 115 -19.87 -12.50 -25.27
CA GLN A 115 -20.93 -12.57 -24.25
C GLN A 115 -20.42 -12.43 -22.81
N PHE A 116 -19.17 -12.84 -22.54
CA PHE A 116 -18.56 -12.78 -21.20
C PHE A 116 -17.21 -12.05 -21.17
N GLU A 117 -16.70 -11.64 -22.33
CA GLU A 117 -15.41 -10.94 -22.44
C GLU A 117 -15.59 -9.46 -22.79
N TYR A 118 -14.87 -8.61 -22.05
CA TYR A 118 -14.84 -7.17 -22.27
C TYR A 118 -13.41 -6.69 -22.49
N ALA A 119 -13.19 -6.02 -23.62
CA ALA A 119 -11.98 -5.29 -23.90
C ALA A 119 -12.06 -3.90 -23.26
N VAL A 120 -11.33 -3.69 -22.17
CA VAL A 120 -11.24 -2.43 -21.45
C VAL A 120 -10.04 -1.64 -21.97
N THR A 121 -10.28 -0.42 -22.44
CA THR A 121 -9.24 0.43 -23.03
C THR A 121 -9.05 1.70 -22.22
N ASN A 122 -7.79 2.12 -21.99
CA ASN A 122 -7.47 3.43 -21.43
C ASN A 122 -6.90 4.32 -22.54
N ASN A 123 -7.69 5.29 -22.99
CA ASN A 123 -7.30 6.30 -23.99
C ASN A 123 -6.48 5.74 -25.18
N ALA A 124 -6.84 4.54 -25.65
CA ALA A 124 -6.24 3.80 -26.77
C ALA A 124 -4.77 3.32 -26.63
N THR A 125 -4.08 3.54 -25.51
CA THR A 125 -2.67 3.08 -25.34
C THR A 125 -2.52 1.70 -24.72
N GLN A 126 -3.51 1.24 -23.94
CA GLN A 126 -3.48 -0.05 -23.26
C GLN A 126 -4.86 -0.71 -23.34
N ILE A 127 -4.86 -2.02 -23.60
CA ILE A 127 -6.06 -2.87 -23.71
C ILE A 127 -5.93 -4.00 -22.69
N TRP A 128 -6.98 -4.20 -21.90
CA TRP A 128 -7.10 -5.33 -20.98
C TRP A 128 -8.37 -6.12 -21.28
N ILE A 129 -8.24 -7.44 -21.37
CA ILE A 129 -9.37 -8.35 -21.45
C ILE A 129 -9.81 -8.72 -20.03
N VAL A 130 -11.09 -8.53 -19.77
CA VAL A 130 -11.81 -8.94 -18.56
C VAL A 130 -12.77 -10.05 -18.96
N ASP A 131 -12.60 -11.22 -18.36
CA ASP A 131 -13.50 -12.36 -18.52
C ASP A 131 -14.37 -12.48 -17.25
N MET A 132 -15.66 -12.25 -17.43
CA MET A 132 -16.63 -12.31 -16.33
C MET A 132 -17.05 -13.74 -15.97
N SER A 133 -16.82 -14.72 -16.83
CA SER A 133 -17.13 -16.13 -16.56
C SER A 133 -16.12 -16.73 -15.58
N GLU A 134 -14.84 -16.52 -15.86
CA GLU A 134 -13.71 -16.98 -15.03
C GLU A 134 -13.31 -15.96 -13.96
N ARG A 135 -13.96 -14.79 -13.92
CA ARG A 135 -13.64 -13.67 -13.01
C ARG A 135 -12.17 -13.23 -13.10
N THR A 136 -11.62 -13.22 -14.30
CA THR A 136 -10.21 -12.88 -14.54
C THR A 136 -10.04 -11.57 -15.30
N CYS A 137 -8.90 -10.92 -15.08
CA CYS A 137 -8.46 -9.79 -15.89
C CYS A 137 -6.99 -9.98 -16.26
N THR A 138 -6.65 -9.74 -17.53
CA THR A 138 -5.25 -9.67 -18.00
C THR A 138 -4.41 -8.63 -17.23
N CYS A 139 -5.04 -7.58 -16.72
CA CYS A 139 -4.44 -6.57 -15.85
C CYS A 139 -4.17 -7.03 -14.41
N ARG A 140 -4.76 -8.16 -13.98
CA ARG A 140 -4.82 -8.69 -12.61
C ARG A 140 -5.41 -7.76 -11.52
N GLN A 141 -5.67 -6.49 -11.83
CA GLN A 141 -6.24 -5.52 -10.89
C GLN A 141 -7.71 -5.80 -10.53
N PHE A 142 -8.45 -6.44 -11.43
CA PHE A 142 -9.87 -6.78 -11.23
C PHE A 142 -10.09 -8.26 -10.92
N GLN A 143 -9.03 -9.04 -10.68
CA GLN A 143 -9.17 -10.42 -10.21
C GLN A 143 -9.70 -10.39 -8.78
N VAL A 144 -10.83 -11.06 -8.55
CA VAL A 144 -11.41 -11.27 -7.23
C VAL A 144 -11.23 -12.75 -6.90
N ASP A 145 -10.34 -13.05 -5.96
CA ASP A 145 -10.15 -14.39 -5.40
C ASP A 145 -11.42 -14.89 -4.68
#